data_AF-A0A7J9NTG0-F1
#
_entry.id   AF-A0A7J9NTG0-F1
#
_cell.length_a   1.000
_cell.length_b   1.000
_cell.length_c   1.000
_cell.angle_alpha   90.00
_cell.angle_beta   90.00
_cell.angle_gamma   90.00
#
_symmetry.space_group_name_H-M   'P 1'
#
loop_
_entity.id
_entity.type
_entity.pdbx_description
1 polymer ?
#
loop_
_entity_poly.entity_id
_entity_poly.type
_entity_poly.pdbx_seq_one_letter_code
_entity_poly.pdbx_strand_id
1 'polypeptide(L)'
;MSEIKYRSGYEEFYQRRIVLDRIYVTIHSPLLRKTMGNGFEKAAYERMDEEFPRLVTLISEKRHGRKTGDYHFRTPVETWSKFPLEEDFDGEEIASIAISFRQPHVARGYFNLNRLYMKKHNIDPYEDSYHDNNVLPIEVVEDSEGNLLREFAELLCDRIEQYKFEYAYYLKEIMDVDIEKIARQYGSNEDIYSLIEVSIQSAEIDVEWLNCESLQFQHITDERKQNYMKAFGNLTNTEYYTPERKSIKVQFKRYQKGAGINRHEFTWNGEASRQWLVGSPETMYYSIVRNIKRCYAFYGFDFDSLKPLQLTGEDIVQDYAEWWHLPLNLVKTILFGRAFVLSFDFATGGLRERLKSRGLITPLEEELGGKKGLWRWKDSVLRLKLSLQGFYRCECGFLMRYDPEKYQHVCEHCGKVDNYSQFEIGSMEAQKDMEDNISELSKKNWGLNPYETVVSFKRLDKVKK
;
A
#
# COMPACT_ATOMS: atom_id res chain seq x y z
N MET A 1 30.89 -29.74 -9.59
CA MET A 1 30.99 -28.29 -9.40
C MET A 1 30.56 -27.99 -7.98
N SER A 2 31.48 -27.47 -7.17
CA SER A 2 31.27 -27.19 -5.75
C SER A 2 30.19 -26.14 -5.55
N GLU A 3 29.10 -26.53 -4.88
CA GLU A 3 28.09 -25.63 -4.34
C GLU A 3 28.77 -24.62 -3.42
N ILE A 4 28.79 -23.37 -3.87
CA ILE A 4 29.13 -22.24 -3.03
C ILE A 4 27.95 -22.03 -2.09
N LYS A 5 28.04 -22.58 -0.87
CA LYS A 5 27.18 -22.20 0.25
C LYS A 5 27.83 -21.04 0.99
N TYR A 6 27.43 -19.82 0.66
CA TYR A 6 27.63 -18.68 1.56
C TYR A 6 26.42 -18.61 2.48
N ARG A 7 26.59 -18.99 3.75
CA ARG A 7 25.73 -18.45 4.82
C ARG A 7 26.26 -17.07 5.14
N SER A 8 25.86 -16.06 4.37
CA SER A 8 25.77 -14.71 4.91
C SER A 8 24.58 -14.73 5.87
N GLY A 9 24.72 -14.19 7.08
CA GLY A 9 23.61 -14.14 8.05
C GLY A 9 22.32 -13.54 7.48
N TYR A 10 22.37 -12.88 6.31
CA TYR A 10 21.28 -12.40 5.47
C TYR A 10 20.00 -13.28 5.40
N GLU A 11 20.13 -14.62 5.43
CA GLU A 11 18.97 -15.53 5.49
C GLU A 11 18.14 -15.41 6.79
N GLU A 12 18.70 -14.82 7.85
CA GLU A 12 18.01 -14.53 9.12
C GLU A 12 17.26 -13.18 9.12
N PHE A 13 17.37 -12.36 8.07
CA PHE A 13 16.97 -10.93 8.14
C PHE A 13 15.79 -10.50 7.27
N TYR A 14 15.52 -11.17 6.14
CA TYR A 14 14.31 -10.90 5.39
C TYR A 14 13.19 -11.80 5.91
N GLN A 15 12.01 -11.23 6.08
CA GLN A 15 10.82 -11.96 6.49
C GLN A 15 9.77 -11.88 5.40
N ARG A 16 8.81 -12.78 5.46
CA ARG A 16 7.66 -12.80 4.55
C ARG A 16 6.40 -12.91 5.36
N ARG A 17 5.40 -12.12 4.97
CA ARG A 17 4.03 -12.29 5.43
C ARG A 17 3.08 -12.40 4.25
N ILE A 18 1.95 -13.05 4.47
CA ILE A 18 0.85 -13.10 3.50
C ILE A 18 -0.26 -12.23 4.07
N VAL A 19 -0.71 -11.24 3.30
CA VAL A 19 -1.78 -10.33 3.70
C VAL A 19 -2.90 -10.36 2.67
N LEU A 20 -4.13 -10.15 3.14
CA LEU A 20 -5.29 -9.99 2.29
C LEU A 20 -5.60 -8.50 2.25
N ASP A 21 -5.60 -7.92 1.05
CA ASP A 21 -5.85 -6.48 0.89
C ASP A 21 -7.32 -6.26 0.51
N ARG A 22 -7.61 -6.03 -0.77
CA ARG A 22 -8.94 -5.69 -1.25
C ARG A 22 -9.72 -6.91 -1.71
N ILE A 23 -10.94 -7.04 -1.23
CA ILE A 23 -11.87 -8.10 -1.61
C ILE A 23 -13.17 -7.51 -2.15
N TYR A 24 -13.60 -8.05 -3.29
CA TYR A 24 -14.88 -7.73 -3.92
C TYR A 24 -15.77 -8.96 -3.92
N VAL A 25 -17.00 -8.80 -3.45
CA VAL A 25 -17.99 -9.88 -3.35
C VAL A 25 -19.23 -9.59 -4.17
N THR A 26 -19.91 -10.66 -4.55
CA THR A 26 -21.32 -10.62 -4.98
C THR A 26 -22.15 -11.24 -3.88
N ILE A 27 -23.19 -10.53 -3.49
CA ILE A 27 -24.18 -10.97 -2.52
C ILE A 27 -25.45 -11.27 -3.32
N HIS A 28 -26.06 -12.42 -3.08
CA HIS A 28 -27.19 -12.91 -3.87
C HIS A 28 -28.20 -13.60 -2.96
N SER A 29 -29.49 -13.38 -3.23
CA SER A 29 -30.54 -14.21 -2.68
C SER A 29 -31.21 -15.06 -3.77
N PRO A 30 -31.00 -16.40 -3.78
CA PRO A 30 -31.68 -17.30 -4.71
C PRO A 30 -33.20 -17.24 -4.57
N LEU A 31 -33.70 -17.04 -3.36
CA LEU A 31 -35.13 -16.92 -3.06
C LEU A 31 -35.71 -15.68 -3.73
N LEU A 32 -35.14 -14.50 -3.48
CA LEU A 32 -35.63 -13.25 -4.07
C LEU A 32 -35.56 -13.26 -5.60
N ARG A 33 -34.52 -13.89 -6.17
CA ARG A 33 -34.43 -14.06 -7.62
C ARG A 33 -35.62 -14.84 -8.20
N LYS A 34 -36.09 -15.87 -7.48
CA LYS A 34 -37.25 -16.68 -7.90
C LYS A 34 -38.57 -15.94 -7.72
N THR A 35 -38.70 -15.12 -6.68
CA THR A 35 -39.97 -14.47 -6.33
C THR A 35 -40.19 -13.11 -7.00
N MET A 36 -39.14 -12.29 -7.12
CA MET A 36 -39.24 -10.91 -7.62
C MET A 36 -38.86 -10.77 -9.10
N GLY A 37 -38.03 -11.67 -9.64
CA GLY A 37 -37.53 -11.55 -11.02
C GLY A 37 -36.66 -10.30 -11.24
N ASN A 38 -36.78 -9.68 -12.43
CA ASN A 38 -36.08 -8.45 -12.79
C ASN A 38 -37.10 -7.32 -12.96
N GLY A 39 -37.12 -6.34 -12.05
CA GLY A 39 -38.01 -5.19 -12.08
C GLY A 39 -37.31 -3.98 -11.47
N PHE A 40 -37.44 -2.80 -12.08
CA PHE A 40 -36.86 -1.58 -11.52
C PHE A 40 -37.74 -1.06 -10.39
N GLU A 41 -37.21 -1.06 -9.17
CA GLU A 41 -37.83 -0.53 -7.95
C GLU A 41 -37.86 1.00 -7.99
N LYS A 42 -38.71 1.53 -8.88
CA LYS A 42 -38.79 2.95 -9.20
C LYS A 42 -39.11 3.80 -7.96
N ALA A 43 -40.02 3.33 -7.11
CA ALA A 43 -40.40 4.05 -5.90
C ALA A 43 -39.25 4.17 -4.89
N ALA A 44 -38.47 3.09 -4.71
CA ALA A 44 -37.28 3.12 -3.86
C ALA A 44 -36.21 4.04 -4.44
N TYR A 45 -35.98 3.99 -5.76
CA TYR A 45 -35.06 4.90 -6.44
C TYR A 45 -35.48 6.36 -6.27
N GLU A 46 -36.72 6.73 -6.59
CA GLU A 46 -37.20 8.12 -6.51
C GLU A 46 -37.10 8.68 -5.08
N ARG A 47 -37.48 7.88 -4.07
CA ARG A 47 -37.34 8.26 -2.66
C ARG A 47 -35.87 8.49 -2.28
N MET A 48 -34.98 7.55 -2.64
CA MET A 48 -33.56 7.67 -2.29
C MET A 48 -32.85 8.78 -3.05
N ASP A 49 -33.22 9.04 -4.30
CA ASP A 49 -32.67 10.13 -5.12
C ASP A 49 -33.10 11.51 -4.56
N GLU A 50 -34.29 11.59 -3.97
CA GLU A 50 -34.78 12.82 -3.31
C GLU A 50 -34.19 13.03 -1.92
N GLU A 51 -34.25 12.01 -1.05
CA GLU A 51 -33.86 12.13 0.37
C GLU A 51 -32.33 12.02 0.57
N PHE A 52 -31.68 11.13 -0.19
CA PHE A 52 -30.26 10.79 -0.01
C PHE A 52 -29.54 10.60 -1.36
N PRO A 53 -29.52 11.62 -2.25
CA PRO A 53 -28.99 11.49 -3.63
C PRO A 53 -27.55 10.97 -3.69
N ARG A 54 -26.74 11.24 -2.66
CA ARG A 54 -25.34 10.78 -2.58
C ARG A 54 -25.21 9.26 -2.48
N LEU A 55 -26.24 8.57 -2.00
CA LEU A 55 -26.29 7.11 -1.90
C LEU A 55 -26.75 6.46 -3.21
N VAL A 56 -27.21 7.24 -4.18
CA VAL A 56 -27.65 6.74 -5.48
C VAL A 56 -26.50 6.84 -6.48
N THR A 57 -25.94 5.70 -6.87
CA THR A 57 -24.76 5.64 -7.74
C THR A 57 -25.05 4.87 -9.02
N LEU A 58 -24.58 5.39 -10.16
CA LEU A 58 -24.58 4.66 -11.42
C LEU A 58 -23.36 3.74 -11.50
N ILE A 59 -23.59 2.42 -11.47
CA ILE A 59 -22.51 1.43 -11.54
C ILE A 59 -22.52 0.76 -12.92
N SER A 60 -21.33 0.65 -13.52
CA SER A 60 -21.16 -0.08 -14.78
C SER A 60 -21.29 -1.59 -14.57
N GLU A 61 -22.15 -2.20 -15.36
CA GLU A 61 -22.37 -3.64 -15.40
C GLU A 61 -22.04 -4.20 -16.78
N LYS A 62 -21.48 -5.40 -16.84
CA LYS A 62 -21.19 -6.07 -18.11
C LYS A 62 -22.28 -7.10 -18.39
N ARG A 63 -23.18 -6.80 -19.33
CA ARG A 63 -24.29 -7.67 -19.71
C ARG A 63 -24.16 -8.08 -21.18
N HIS A 64 -24.13 -9.38 -21.45
CA HIS A 64 -23.96 -9.94 -22.81
C HIS A 64 -22.79 -9.32 -23.60
N GLY A 65 -21.68 -9.02 -22.93
CA GLY A 65 -20.50 -8.41 -23.55
C GLY A 65 -20.57 -6.90 -23.75
N ARG A 66 -21.70 -6.23 -23.48
CA ARG A 66 -21.85 -4.77 -23.49
C ARG A 66 -21.77 -4.20 -22.08
N LYS A 67 -21.14 -3.04 -21.92
CA LYS A 67 -21.16 -2.28 -20.67
C LYS A 67 -22.45 -1.44 -20.64
N THR A 68 -23.28 -1.64 -19.63
CA THR A 68 -24.51 -0.88 -19.37
C THR A 68 -24.44 -0.35 -17.94
N GLY A 69 -24.81 0.92 -17.73
CA GLY A 69 -24.94 1.45 -16.36
C GLY A 69 -26.27 1.02 -15.73
N ASP A 70 -26.26 0.73 -14.43
CA ASP A 70 -27.48 0.57 -13.64
C ASP A 70 -27.39 1.33 -12.32
N TYR A 71 -28.52 1.82 -11.84
CA TYR A 71 -28.58 2.59 -10.60
C TYR A 71 -28.60 1.66 -9.39
N HIS A 72 -27.79 2.00 -8.40
CA HIS A 72 -27.64 1.27 -7.16
C HIS A 72 -27.76 2.20 -5.96
N PHE A 73 -28.30 1.68 -4.88
CA PHE A 73 -28.07 2.21 -3.54
C PHE A 73 -26.67 1.76 -3.11
N ARG A 74 -25.74 2.68 -2.86
CA ARG A 74 -24.38 2.41 -2.35
C ARG A 74 -24.17 3.17 -1.06
N THR A 75 -23.75 2.46 -0.01
CA THR A 75 -23.36 3.06 1.26
C THR A 75 -22.10 2.40 1.80
N PRO A 76 -21.20 3.14 2.47
CA PRO A 76 -20.23 2.52 3.36
C PRO A 76 -20.99 1.83 4.50
N VAL A 77 -20.51 0.65 4.88
CA VAL A 77 -21.00 -0.11 6.06
C VAL A 77 -19.96 -0.12 7.16
N GLU A 78 -18.71 0.21 6.83
CA GLU A 78 -17.64 0.42 7.80
C GLU A 78 -16.62 1.44 7.27
N THR A 79 -16.25 2.40 8.11
CA THR A 79 -15.23 3.42 7.82
C THR A 79 -14.15 3.44 8.91
N TRP A 80 -13.02 4.07 8.58
CA TRP A 80 -11.94 4.34 9.54
C TRP A 80 -12.25 5.52 10.48
N SER A 81 -13.18 6.41 10.09
CA SER A 81 -13.51 7.62 10.84
C SER A 81 -14.12 7.33 12.22
N LYS A 82 -13.83 8.20 13.18
CA LYS A 82 -14.45 8.19 14.52
C LYS A 82 -15.81 8.90 14.53
N PHE A 83 -16.16 9.59 13.45
CA PHE A 83 -17.41 10.32 13.31
C PHE A 83 -18.52 9.42 12.72
N PRO A 84 -19.79 9.70 13.00
CA PRO A 84 -20.91 9.04 12.35
C PRO A 84 -20.80 9.12 10.81
N LEU A 85 -21.27 8.09 10.12
CA LEU A 85 -21.22 7.99 8.64
C LEU A 85 -21.87 9.20 7.95
N GLU A 86 -22.89 9.76 8.58
CA GLU A 86 -23.64 10.92 8.11
C GLU A 86 -22.81 12.22 8.13
N GLU A 87 -21.75 12.28 8.93
CA GLU A 87 -20.89 13.44 9.12
C GLU A 87 -19.58 13.34 8.30
N ASP A 88 -19.15 12.13 7.94
CA ASP A 88 -17.90 11.87 7.23
C ASP A 88 -18.04 10.75 6.19
N PHE A 89 -18.85 11.01 5.16
CA PHE A 89 -19.00 10.14 3.98
C PHE A 89 -17.69 9.99 3.18
N ASP A 90 -16.76 10.93 3.34
CA ASP A 90 -15.43 10.91 2.73
C ASP A 90 -14.39 10.17 3.60
N GLY A 91 -14.80 9.68 4.76
CA GLY A 91 -13.99 8.85 5.64
C GLY A 91 -13.47 7.61 4.92
N GLU A 92 -12.24 7.21 5.22
CA GLU A 92 -11.56 6.16 4.46
C GLU A 92 -12.31 4.82 4.57
N GLU A 93 -13.03 4.46 3.50
CA GLU A 93 -13.92 3.30 3.44
C GLU A 93 -13.17 1.99 3.75
N ILE A 94 -13.66 1.23 4.72
CA ILE A 94 -13.17 -0.13 5.03
C ILE A 94 -14.06 -1.15 4.35
N ALA A 95 -15.38 -0.94 4.36
CA ALA A 95 -16.34 -1.81 3.69
C ALA A 95 -17.53 -1.02 3.14
N SER A 96 -18.10 -1.47 2.02
CA SER A 96 -19.32 -0.91 1.42
C SER A 96 -20.18 -1.96 0.75
N ILE A 97 -21.48 -1.65 0.66
CA ILE A 97 -22.47 -2.46 -0.05
C ILE A 97 -23.17 -1.61 -1.10
N ALA A 98 -23.46 -2.23 -2.25
CA ALA A 98 -24.19 -1.62 -3.35
C ALA A 98 -25.31 -2.55 -3.83
N ILE A 99 -26.57 -2.18 -3.59
CA ILE A 99 -27.77 -2.95 -3.97
C ILE A 99 -28.39 -2.36 -5.23
N SER A 100 -28.66 -3.20 -6.24
CA SER A 100 -29.27 -2.74 -7.48
C SER A 100 -30.75 -2.39 -7.28
N PHE A 101 -31.18 -1.21 -7.76
CA PHE A 101 -32.60 -0.89 -7.82
C PHE A 101 -33.35 -1.72 -8.87
N ARG A 102 -32.65 -2.30 -9.86
CA ARG A 102 -33.26 -3.16 -10.89
C ARG A 102 -33.30 -4.64 -10.51
N GLN A 103 -32.32 -5.06 -9.73
CA GLN A 103 -32.17 -6.46 -9.33
C GLN A 103 -31.87 -6.50 -7.83
N PRO A 104 -32.86 -6.18 -6.96
CA PRO A 104 -32.62 -6.14 -5.52
C PRO A 104 -32.06 -7.44 -4.97
N HIS A 105 -32.36 -8.58 -5.61
CA HIS A 105 -31.81 -9.91 -5.31
C HIS A 105 -30.30 -10.09 -5.56
N VAL A 106 -29.60 -9.06 -6.05
CA VAL A 106 -28.15 -9.01 -6.22
C VAL A 106 -27.59 -7.71 -5.66
N ALA A 107 -26.53 -7.83 -4.87
CA ALA A 107 -25.71 -6.71 -4.43
C ALA A 107 -24.21 -6.98 -4.68
N ARG A 108 -23.43 -5.91 -4.66
CA ARG A 108 -21.97 -5.95 -4.69
C ARG A 108 -21.44 -5.46 -3.37
N GLY A 109 -20.43 -6.12 -2.84
CA GLY A 109 -19.71 -5.67 -1.65
C GLY A 109 -18.24 -5.42 -1.98
N TYR A 110 -17.63 -4.51 -1.23
CA TYR A 110 -16.21 -4.24 -1.24
C TYR A 110 -15.72 -4.17 0.19
N PHE A 111 -14.59 -4.79 0.51
CA PHE A 111 -13.94 -4.52 1.79
C PHE A 111 -12.43 -4.64 1.69
N ASN A 112 -11.77 -3.90 2.57
CA ASN A 112 -10.34 -3.87 2.75
C ASN A 112 -10.00 -4.58 4.06
N LEU A 113 -9.50 -5.81 3.96
CA LEU A 113 -9.14 -6.58 5.15
C LEU A 113 -7.95 -5.98 5.89
N ASN A 114 -7.02 -5.39 5.16
CA ASN A 114 -5.83 -4.82 5.75
C ASN A 114 -6.19 -3.66 6.70
N ARG A 115 -7.10 -2.78 6.26
CA ARG A 115 -7.69 -1.75 7.12
C ARG A 115 -8.55 -2.36 8.22
N LEU A 116 -9.36 -3.38 7.94
CA LEU A 116 -10.17 -4.02 8.99
C LEU A 116 -9.27 -4.56 10.13
N TYR A 117 -8.16 -5.20 9.78
CA TYR A 117 -7.15 -5.69 10.71
C TYR A 117 -6.58 -4.54 11.55
N MET A 118 -6.06 -3.49 10.91
CA MET A 118 -5.49 -2.34 11.62
C MET A 118 -6.49 -1.69 12.58
N LYS A 119 -7.77 -1.59 12.18
CA LYS A 119 -8.82 -1.01 13.02
C LYS A 119 -9.08 -1.86 14.26
N LYS A 120 -9.17 -3.19 14.11
CA LYS A 120 -9.38 -4.11 15.25
C LYS A 120 -8.22 -4.09 16.24
N HIS A 121 -7.00 -3.85 15.75
CA HIS A 121 -5.78 -3.78 16.57
C HIS A 121 -5.39 -2.38 17.01
N ASN A 122 -6.18 -1.36 16.65
CA ASN A 122 -5.88 0.04 16.93
C ASN A 122 -4.47 0.46 16.46
N ILE A 123 -4.09 0.00 15.27
CA ILE A 123 -2.84 0.34 14.59
C ILE A 123 -3.09 1.59 13.75
N ASP A 124 -2.25 2.62 13.91
CA ASP A 124 -2.34 3.84 13.11
C ASP A 124 -1.65 3.61 11.75
N PRO A 125 -2.37 3.71 10.61
CA PRO A 125 -1.80 3.44 9.30
C PRO A 125 -0.80 4.50 8.82
N TYR A 126 -0.67 5.62 9.54
CA TYR A 126 0.25 6.71 9.21
C TYR A 126 1.59 6.64 9.96
N GLU A 127 1.78 5.67 10.85
CA GLU A 127 3.04 5.54 11.61
C GLU A 127 4.25 5.29 10.69
N ASP A 128 4.09 4.53 9.59
CA ASP A 128 5.23 4.07 8.78
C ASP A 128 5.09 4.22 7.24
N SER A 129 4.06 4.89 6.74
CA SER A 129 3.77 4.92 5.29
C SER A 129 3.72 6.33 4.66
N TYR A 130 4.01 6.42 3.36
CA TYR A 130 3.95 7.65 2.55
C TYR A 130 2.50 8.08 2.24
N HIS A 131 1.70 8.33 3.27
CA HIS A 131 0.27 8.65 3.17
C HIS A 131 -0.60 7.51 2.58
N ASP A 132 -0.08 6.29 2.44
CA ASP A 132 -0.89 5.13 2.06
C ASP A 132 -1.47 4.50 3.33
N ASN A 133 -2.70 4.85 3.62
CA ASN A 133 -3.49 4.35 4.74
C ASN A 133 -3.83 2.83 4.67
N ASN A 134 -3.26 2.10 3.72
CA ASN A 134 -3.52 0.70 3.44
C ASN A 134 -2.23 -0.13 3.43
N VAL A 135 -1.37 0.12 4.43
CA VAL A 135 -0.08 -0.55 4.64
C VAL A 135 -0.03 -1.01 6.10
N LEU A 136 0.26 -2.29 6.33
CA LEU A 136 0.60 -2.72 7.70
C LEU A 136 2.04 -2.30 8.03
N PRO A 137 2.28 -1.79 9.25
CA PRO A 137 3.63 -1.50 9.74
C PRO A 137 4.59 -2.66 9.54
N ILE A 138 5.87 -2.37 9.31
CA ILE A 138 6.88 -3.40 8.98
C ILE A 138 7.14 -4.35 10.16
N GLU A 139 6.82 -3.90 11.36
CA GLU A 139 6.93 -4.58 12.66
C GLU A 139 5.86 -5.65 12.84
N VAL A 140 4.75 -5.59 12.08
CA VAL A 140 3.70 -6.62 12.10
C VAL A 140 4.18 -7.82 11.30
N VAL A 141 4.82 -8.77 11.96
CA VAL A 141 5.47 -9.92 11.29
C VAL A 141 4.61 -11.18 11.36
N GLU A 142 4.77 -12.06 10.36
CA GLU A 142 4.23 -13.42 10.43
C GLU A 142 5.11 -14.26 11.36
N ASP A 143 4.49 -14.95 12.32
CA ASP A 143 5.20 -15.83 13.23
C ASP A 143 5.38 -17.24 12.63
N SER A 144 6.11 -18.10 13.35
CA SER A 144 6.35 -19.47 12.90
C SER A 144 5.09 -20.35 12.85
N GLU A 145 4.00 -19.92 13.49
CA GLU A 145 2.73 -20.65 13.58
C GLU A 145 1.72 -20.22 12.50
N GLY A 146 2.01 -19.11 11.81
CA GLY A 146 1.16 -18.55 10.76
C GLY A 146 -0.02 -17.76 11.31
N ASN A 147 0.09 -17.20 12.52
CA ASN A 147 -1.05 -16.60 13.22
C ASN A 147 -1.60 -15.36 12.50
N LEU A 148 -0.77 -14.59 11.80
CA LEU A 148 -1.24 -13.41 11.08
C LEU A 148 -2.21 -13.82 9.97
N LEU A 149 -1.81 -14.75 9.09
CA LEU A 149 -2.69 -15.21 8.02
C LEU A 149 -3.95 -15.93 8.55
N ARG A 150 -3.86 -16.63 9.69
CA ARG A 150 -5.03 -17.25 10.33
C ARG A 150 -6.04 -16.19 10.77
N GLU A 151 -5.57 -15.13 11.41
CA GLU A 151 -6.42 -14.02 11.81
C GLU A 151 -7.06 -13.34 10.60
N PHE A 152 -6.31 -13.10 9.53
CA PHE A 152 -6.88 -12.60 8.28
C PHE A 152 -7.99 -13.50 7.72
N ALA A 153 -7.84 -14.83 7.83
CA ALA A 153 -8.88 -15.77 7.40
C ALA A 153 -10.12 -15.72 8.30
N GLU A 154 -9.95 -15.52 9.61
CA GLU A 154 -11.06 -15.30 10.55
C GLU A 154 -11.81 -14.00 10.24
N LEU A 155 -11.08 -12.90 10.05
CA LEU A 155 -11.65 -11.61 9.65
C LEU A 155 -12.42 -11.69 8.34
N LEU A 156 -11.91 -12.44 7.36
CA LEU A 156 -12.60 -12.66 6.09
C LEU A 156 -13.94 -13.37 6.31
N CYS A 157 -13.95 -14.46 7.07
CA CYS A 157 -15.17 -15.20 7.38
C CYS A 157 -16.18 -14.32 8.13
N ASP A 158 -15.75 -13.63 9.19
CA ASP A 158 -16.60 -12.74 9.97
C ASP A 158 -17.25 -11.66 9.10
N ARG A 159 -16.45 -11.02 8.23
CA ARG A 159 -16.90 -9.93 7.37
C ARG A 159 -17.87 -10.42 6.29
N ILE A 160 -17.69 -11.64 5.79
CA ILE A 160 -18.64 -12.31 4.88
C ILE A 160 -19.99 -12.52 5.56
N GLU A 161 -19.99 -12.97 6.82
CA GLU A 161 -21.23 -13.19 7.56
C GLU A 161 -21.94 -11.88 7.89
N GLN A 162 -21.20 -10.83 8.28
CA GLN A 162 -21.76 -9.49 8.51
C GLN A 162 -22.46 -8.93 7.26
N TYR A 163 -21.93 -9.18 6.05
CA TYR A 163 -22.58 -8.74 4.82
C TYR A 163 -23.98 -9.32 4.61
N LYS A 164 -24.24 -10.55 5.10
CA LYS A 164 -25.58 -11.14 4.97
C LYS A 164 -26.60 -10.35 5.78
N PHE A 165 -26.24 -9.95 7.00
CA PHE A 165 -27.09 -9.15 7.88
C PHE A 165 -27.32 -7.75 7.32
N GLU A 166 -26.26 -7.06 6.91
CA GLU A 166 -26.36 -5.71 6.35
C GLU A 166 -27.19 -5.71 5.06
N TYR A 167 -27.01 -6.69 4.19
CA TYR A 167 -27.79 -6.82 2.97
C TYR A 167 -29.29 -7.01 3.27
N ALA A 168 -29.64 -7.90 4.21
CA ALA A 168 -31.04 -8.09 4.61
C ALA A 168 -31.65 -6.82 5.24
N TYR A 169 -30.87 -6.12 6.06
CA TYR A 169 -31.28 -4.86 6.68
C TYR A 169 -31.59 -3.80 5.61
N TYR A 170 -30.65 -3.52 4.70
CA TYR A 170 -30.86 -2.51 3.66
C TYR A 170 -31.92 -2.91 2.64
N LEU A 171 -32.09 -4.21 2.35
CA LEU A 171 -33.22 -4.67 1.53
C LEU A 171 -34.56 -4.30 2.16
N LYS A 172 -34.70 -4.47 3.48
CA LYS A 172 -35.91 -4.15 4.20
C LYS A 172 -36.14 -2.64 4.27
N GLU A 173 -35.15 -1.89 4.73
CA GLU A 173 -35.31 -0.45 4.96
C GLU A 173 -35.41 0.35 3.65
N ILE A 174 -34.61 0.00 2.64
CA ILE A 174 -34.51 0.79 1.40
C ILE A 174 -35.45 0.27 0.32
N MET A 175 -35.66 -1.04 0.22
CA MET A 175 -36.45 -1.64 -0.86
C MET A 175 -37.81 -2.19 -0.38
N ASP A 176 -38.12 -2.11 0.92
CA ASP A 176 -39.32 -2.72 1.54
C ASP A 176 -39.42 -4.24 1.30
N VAL A 177 -38.26 -4.90 1.18
CA VAL A 177 -38.16 -6.35 0.94
C VAL A 177 -37.71 -7.06 2.22
N ASP A 178 -38.65 -7.69 2.91
CA ASP A 178 -38.36 -8.55 4.07
C ASP A 178 -38.16 -10.00 3.62
N ILE A 179 -36.89 -10.40 3.47
CA ILE A 179 -36.50 -11.72 2.97
C ILE A 179 -36.95 -12.87 3.88
N GLU A 180 -36.95 -12.68 5.20
CA GLU A 180 -37.38 -13.71 6.15
C GLU A 180 -38.89 -13.93 6.08
N LYS A 181 -39.65 -12.83 5.95
CA LYS A 181 -41.11 -12.91 5.76
C LYS A 181 -41.44 -13.65 4.47
N ILE A 182 -40.73 -13.35 3.38
CA ILE A 182 -40.88 -14.08 2.12
C ILE A 182 -40.53 -15.56 2.30
N ALA A 183 -39.42 -15.89 2.96
CA ALA A 183 -39.03 -17.28 3.20
C ALA A 183 -40.13 -18.08 3.94
N ARG A 184 -40.71 -17.50 5.01
CA ARG A 184 -41.81 -18.11 5.77
C ARG A 184 -43.06 -18.32 4.92
N GLN A 185 -43.40 -17.38 4.04
CA GLN A 185 -44.55 -17.50 3.12
C GLN A 185 -44.39 -18.66 2.12
N TYR A 186 -43.15 -18.98 1.75
CA TYR A 186 -42.83 -20.09 0.85
C TYR A 186 -42.52 -21.41 1.59
N GLY A 187 -42.76 -21.47 2.90
CA GLY A 187 -42.59 -22.68 3.71
C GLY A 187 -41.12 -23.04 3.98
N SER A 188 -40.19 -22.10 3.83
CA SER A 188 -38.80 -22.29 4.23
C SER A 188 -38.62 -21.94 5.71
N ASN A 189 -38.02 -22.85 6.48
CA ASN A 189 -37.56 -22.62 7.85
C ASN A 189 -36.04 -22.35 7.91
N GLU A 190 -35.45 -21.98 6.77
CA GLU A 190 -34.04 -21.61 6.69
C GLU A 190 -33.77 -20.32 7.47
N ASP A 191 -32.59 -20.25 8.08
CA ASP A 191 -32.10 -19.04 8.71
C ASP A 191 -31.58 -18.03 7.67
N ILE A 192 -31.38 -16.78 8.10
CA ILE A 192 -30.84 -15.71 7.24
C ILE A 192 -29.52 -16.09 6.57
N TYR A 193 -28.70 -16.90 7.24
CA TYR A 193 -27.41 -17.39 6.77
C TYR A 193 -27.50 -18.27 5.53
N SER A 194 -28.61 -18.99 5.38
CA SER A 194 -28.89 -19.89 4.26
C SER A 194 -29.64 -19.17 3.13
N LEU A 195 -30.34 -18.08 3.43
CA LEU A 195 -31.14 -17.31 2.46
C LEU A 195 -30.28 -16.38 1.58
N ILE A 196 -29.07 -16.05 2.03
CA ILE A 196 -28.16 -15.09 1.40
C ILE A 196 -26.80 -15.74 1.16
N GLU A 197 -26.41 -15.79 -0.11
CA GLU A 197 -25.12 -16.29 -0.55
C GLU A 197 -24.16 -15.13 -0.81
N VAL A 198 -22.96 -15.21 -0.25
CA VAL A 198 -21.87 -14.25 -0.50
C VAL A 198 -20.75 -15.00 -1.21
N SER A 199 -20.35 -14.52 -2.38
CA SER A 199 -19.32 -15.13 -3.23
C SER A 199 -18.24 -14.12 -3.58
N ILE A 200 -16.98 -14.45 -3.30
CA ILE A 200 -15.83 -13.59 -3.63
C ILE A 200 -15.61 -13.57 -5.14
N GLN A 201 -15.71 -12.40 -5.76
CA GLN A 201 -15.46 -12.20 -7.19
C GLN A 201 -14.01 -11.84 -7.49
N SER A 202 -13.36 -11.09 -6.61
CA SER A 202 -11.95 -10.75 -6.76
C SER A 202 -11.31 -10.58 -5.39
N ALA A 203 -10.06 -11.00 -5.24
CA ALA A 203 -9.27 -10.76 -4.05
C ALA A 203 -7.83 -10.42 -4.41
N GLU A 204 -7.29 -9.36 -3.80
CA GLU A 204 -5.87 -9.02 -3.79
C GLU A 204 -5.21 -9.76 -2.62
N ILE A 205 -4.37 -10.75 -2.94
CA ILE A 205 -3.63 -11.57 -1.98
C ILE A 205 -2.15 -11.30 -2.16
N ASP A 206 -1.53 -10.74 -1.15
CA ASP A 206 -0.20 -10.17 -1.25
C ASP A 206 0.81 -10.98 -0.44
N VAL A 207 1.98 -11.21 -1.02
CA VAL A 207 3.15 -11.68 -0.28
C VAL A 207 4.08 -10.49 -0.11
N GLU A 208 4.22 -10.04 1.11
CA GLU A 208 5.08 -8.92 1.45
C GLU A 208 6.42 -9.42 1.98
N TRP A 209 7.49 -9.00 1.31
CA TRP A 209 8.86 -9.22 1.75
C TRP A 209 9.29 -8.03 2.58
N LEU A 210 9.49 -8.30 3.86
CA LEU A 210 9.84 -7.31 4.86
C LEU A 210 11.34 -7.09 4.90
N ASN A 211 11.70 -5.85 5.16
CA ASN A 211 13.03 -5.28 5.05
C ASN A 211 13.63 -5.47 3.64
N CYS A 212 12.79 -5.49 2.60
CA CYS A 212 13.20 -5.69 1.23
C CYS A 212 12.81 -4.52 0.31
N GLU A 213 13.69 -4.25 -0.64
CA GLU A 213 13.56 -3.23 -1.69
C GLU A 213 13.37 -3.87 -3.06
N SER A 214 12.84 -3.10 -4.02
CA SER A 214 12.49 -3.59 -5.35
C SER A 214 13.68 -4.15 -6.14
N LEU A 215 14.87 -3.54 -6.04
CA LEU A 215 16.10 -4.02 -6.69
C LEU A 215 16.49 -5.44 -6.28
N GLN A 216 16.13 -5.87 -5.07
CA GLN A 216 16.45 -7.21 -4.57
C GLN A 216 15.83 -8.30 -5.42
N PHE A 217 14.74 -7.97 -6.11
CA PHE A 217 14.02 -8.91 -6.92
C PHE A 217 14.27 -8.68 -8.42
N GLN A 218 15.18 -7.80 -8.83
CA GLN A 218 15.41 -7.48 -10.25
C GLN A 218 15.62 -8.74 -11.14
N HIS A 219 16.21 -9.80 -10.59
CA HIS A 219 16.36 -11.11 -11.24
C HIS A 219 15.02 -11.71 -11.71
N ILE A 220 13.93 -11.57 -10.95
CA ILE A 220 12.57 -11.95 -11.36
C ILE A 220 12.18 -11.24 -12.66
N THR A 221 12.51 -9.96 -12.80
CA THR A 221 12.19 -9.20 -14.01
C THR A 221 13.08 -9.64 -15.18
N ASP A 222 14.35 -9.88 -14.93
CA ASP A 222 15.32 -10.25 -15.97
C ASP A 222 15.10 -11.66 -16.52
N GLU A 223 14.74 -12.63 -15.67
CA GLU A 223 14.32 -13.98 -16.09
C GLU A 223 13.04 -13.96 -16.94
N ARG A 224 12.23 -12.89 -16.83
CA ARG A 224 10.92 -12.79 -17.49
C ARG A 224 10.90 -12.00 -18.78
N LYS A 225 11.87 -11.09 -19.00
CA LYS A 225 12.06 -10.38 -20.28
C LYS A 225 12.19 -11.34 -21.48
N GLN A 226 12.51 -12.62 -21.24
CA GLN A 226 12.66 -13.65 -22.26
C GLN A 226 11.34 -14.39 -22.61
N ASN A 227 10.24 -14.18 -21.88
CA ASN A 227 9.01 -15.01 -21.95
C ASN A 227 7.70 -14.23 -22.26
N TYR A 228 7.75 -13.22 -23.13
CA TYR A 228 6.57 -12.51 -23.67
C TYR A 228 5.72 -11.73 -22.66
N MET A 229 6.34 -11.25 -21.59
CA MET A 229 5.64 -10.55 -20.52
C MET A 229 5.98 -9.06 -20.58
N LYS A 230 4.98 -8.20 -20.80
CA LYS A 230 5.19 -6.74 -20.88
C LYS A 230 5.27 -6.15 -19.47
N ALA A 231 6.49 -5.85 -19.02
CA ALA A 231 6.68 -4.94 -17.89
C ALA A 231 6.29 -3.52 -18.33
N PHE A 232 5.18 -3.01 -17.80
CA PHE A 232 4.85 -1.60 -17.89
C PHE A 232 5.31 -0.96 -16.59
N GLY A 233 6.49 -0.35 -16.59
CA GLY A 233 6.79 0.62 -15.54
C GLY A 233 5.83 1.80 -15.69
N ASN A 234 4.99 2.02 -14.70
CA ASN A 234 4.33 3.32 -14.55
C ASN A 234 5.27 4.26 -13.77
N LEU A 235 4.87 5.52 -13.55
CA LEU A 235 5.65 6.48 -12.75
C LEU A 235 5.89 6.04 -11.29
N THR A 236 5.25 4.94 -10.86
CA THR A 236 5.41 4.31 -9.53
C THR A 236 6.22 3.00 -9.58
N ASN A 237 6.88 2.69 -10.70
CA ASN A 237 7.68 1.48 -10.92
C ASN A 237 6.95 0.16 -10.59
N THR A 238 5.61 0.15 -10.68
CA THR A 238 4.84 -1.08 -10.51
C THR A 238 5.03 -1.96 -11.74
N GLU A 239 5.55 -3.17 -11.54
CA GLU A 239 5.75 -4.14 -12.60
C GLU A 239 4.56 -5.07 -12.67
N TYR A 240 3.91 -5.10 -13.83
CA TYR A 240 2.77 -5.96 -14.10
C TYR A 240 3.21 -7.22 -14.83
N TYR A 241 2.99 -8.37 -14.20
CA TYR A 241 3.22 -9.69 -14.74
C TYR A 241 1.89 -10.24 -15.23
N THR A 242 1.55 -9.90 -16.47
CA THR A 242 0.31 -10.40 -17.10
C THR A 242 0.66 -11.45 -18.15
N PRO A 243 0.09 -12.66 -18.07
CA PRO A 243 0.29 -13.67 -19.10
C PRO A 243 -0.51 -13.33 -20.37
N GLU A 244 -0.02 -13.77 -21.54
CA GLU A 244 -0.62 -13.43 -22.84
C GLU A 244 -2.07 -13.95 -23.04
N ARG A 245 -2.50 -14.97 -22.29
CA ARG A 245 -3.82 -15.58 -22.46
C ARG A 245 -4.87 -14.96 -21.55
N LYS A 246 -5.92 -14.37 -22.16
CA LYS A 246 -7.12 -13.83 -21.48
C LYS A 246 -7.89 -14.82 -20.60
N SER A 247 -7.63 -16.12 -20.71
CA SER A 247 -8.26 -17.16 -19.90
C SER A 247 -7.66 -17.29 -18.50
N ILE A 248 -6.51 -16.65 -18.24
CA ILE A 248 -5.81 -16.77 -16.97
C ILE A 248 -6.39 -15.76 -15.97
N LYS A 249 -6.79 -16.30 -14.81
CA LYS A 249 -7.60 -15.62 -13.79
C LYS A 249 -6.78 -14.97 -12.68
N VAL A 250 -5.45 -15.01 -12.78
CA VAL A 250 -4.52 -14.46 -11.79
C VAL A 250 -3.68 -13.40 -12.46
N GLN A 251 -3.65 -12.19 -11.89
CA GLN A 251 -2.68 -11.15 -12.24
C GLN A 251 -1.60 -11.12 -11.17
N PHE A 252 -0.33 -10.99 -11.55
CA PHE A 252 0.76 -10.75 -10.61
C PHE A 252 1.31 -9.35 -10.81
N LYS A 253 1.55 -8.61 -9.72
CA LYS A 253 2.20 -7.30 -9.71
C LYS A 253 3.31 -7.30 -8.67
N ARG A 254 4.38 -6.56 -8.95
CA ARG A 254 5.44 -6.28 -7.98
C ARG A 254 5.67 -4.79 -7.87
N TYR A 255 5.82 -4.28 -6.65
CA TYR A 255 6.15 -2.89 -6.39
C TYR A 255 6.63 -2.67 -4.96
N GLN A 256 7.28 -1.53 -4.72
CA GLN A 256 7.58 -1.05 -3.38
C GLN A 256 6.28 -0.47 -2.77
N LYS A 257 5.72 -1.15 -1.76
CA LYS A 257 4.47 -0.71 -1.11
C LYS A 257 4.73 0.37 -0.07
N GLY A 258 5.81 0.21 0.68
CA GLY A 258 6.35 1.15 1.66
C GLY A 258 7.86 0.94 1.78
N ALA A 259 8.55 1.79 2.52
CA ALA A 259 9.99 1.58 2.72
C ALA A 259 10.24 0.24 3.43
N GLY A 260 11.20 -0.55 2.94
CA GLY A 260 11.44 -1.90 3.44
C GLY A 260 10.31 -2.92 3.17
N ILE A 261 9.22 -2.58 2.46
CA ILE A 261 8.14 -3.52 2.13
C ILE A 261 8.01 -3.70 0.62
N ASN A 262 8.62 -4.76 0.10
CA ASN A 262 8.43 -5.16 -1.29
C ASN A 262 7.22 -6.09 -1.41
N ARG A 263 6.22 -5.68 -2.19
CA ARG A 263 4.96 -6.40 -2.31
C ARG A 263 4.89 -7.18 -3.61
N HIS A 264 4.58 -8.47 -3.47
CA HIS A 264 4.21 -9.37 -4.55
C HIS A 264 2.70 -9.60 -4.50
N GLU A 265 1.94 -8.83 -5.28
CA GLU A 265 0.47 -8.84 -5.28
C GLU A 265 -0.09 -9.82 -6.30
N PHE A 266 -0.94 -10.74 -5.84
CA PHE A 266 -1.71 -11.64 -6.71
C PHE A 266 -3.19 -11.28 -6.66
N THR A 267 -3.73 -10.79 -7.78
CA THR A 267 -5.18 -10.57 -7.91
C THR A 267 -5.86 -11.82 -8.46
N TRP A 268 -6.64 -12.51 -7.63
CA TRP A 268 -7.41 -13.70 -8.01
C TRP A 268 -8.81 -13.29 -8.46
N ASN A 269 -9.17 -13.60 -9.70
CA ASN A 269 -10.43 -13.15 -10.31
C ASN A 269 -11.41 -14.30 -10.62
N GLY A 270 -12.70 -14.01 -10.51
CA GLY A 270 -13.82 -14.84 -10.94
C GLY A 270 -13.86 -16.19 -10.24
N GLU A 271 -13.59 -17.26 -10.98
CA GLU A 271 -13.68 -18.62 -10.43
C GLU A 271 -12.52 -18.95 -9.49
N ALA A 272 -11.34 -18.36 -9.72
CA ALA A 272 -10.16 -18.66 -8.89
C ALA A 272 -10.41 -18.23 -7.44
N SER A 273 -10.85 -16.98 -7.24
CA SER A 273 -11.23 -16.47 -5.93
C SER A 273 -12.39 -17.27 -5.31
N ARG A 274 -13.45 -17.56 -6.07
CA ARG A 274 -14.59 -18.37 -5.59
C ARG A 274 -14.24 -19.77 -5.13
N GLN A 275 -13.22 -20.40 -5.71
CA GLN A 275 -12.84 -21.76 -5.34
C GLN A 275 -11.74 -21.80 -4.28
N TRP A 276 -10.93 -20.75 -4.17
CA TRP A 276 -9.76 -20.74 -3.30
C TRP A 276 -10.02 -20.07 -1.96
N LEU A 277 -11.03 -19.20 -1.86
CA LEU A 277 -11.39 -18.48 -0.63
C LEU A 277 -12.75 -18.95 -0.13
N VAL A 278 -12.82 -20.22 0.29
CA VAL A 278 -14.05 -20.85 0.80
C VAL A 278 -13.73 -21.76 1.99
N GLY A 279 -14.74 -21.96 2.84
CA GLY A 279 -14.66 -22.86 3.99
C GLY A 279 -14.41 -22.12 5.31
N SER A 280 -14.02 -22.88 6.33
CA SER A 280 -13.65 -22.35 7.65
C SER A 280 -12.31 -21.59 7.59
N PRO A 281 -12.02 -20.73 8.58
CA PRO A 281 -10.74 -20.01 8.65
C PRO A 281 -9.51 -20.92 8.50
N GLU A 282 -9.52 -22.09 9.13
CA GLU A 282 -8.45 -23.07 9.02
C GLU A 282 -8.28 -23.60 7.59
N THR A 283 -9.36 -24.03 6.95
CA THR A 283 -9.29 -24.53 5.55
C THR A 283 -8.88 -23.43 4.57
N MET A 284 -9.30 -22.19 4.85
CA MET A 284 -8.98 -21.02 4.05
C MET A 284 -7.49 -20.67 4.15
N TYR A 285 -6.89 -20.70 5.34
CA TYR A 285 -5.45 -20.56 5.54
C TYR A 285 -4.65 -21.50 4.63
N TYR A 286 -4.93 -22.80 4.69
CA TYR A 286 -4.21 -23.79 3.87
C TYR A 286 -4.48 -23.62 2.38
N SER A 287 -5.70 -23.24 2.01
CA SER A 287 -6.05 -22.95 0.62
C SER A 287 -5.25 -21.76 0.08
N ILE A 288 -5.13 -20.69 0.86
CA ILE A 288 -4.38 -19.48 0.47
C ILE A 288 -2.91 -19.83 0.25
N VAL A 289 -2.26 -20.45 1.24
CA VAL A 289 -0.84 -20.85 1.14
C VAL A 289 -0.60 -21.73 -0.08
N ARG A 290 -1.43 -22.76 -0.29
CA ARG A 290 -1.32 -23.65 -1.45
C ARG A 290 -1.43 -22.91 -2.77
N ASN A 291 -2.38 -21.98 -2.89
CA ASN A 291 -2.62 -21.29 -4.15
C ASN A 291 -1.62 -20.17 -4.40
N ILE A 292 -1.03 -19.56 -3.37
CA ILE A 292 0.15 -18.69 -3.52
C ILE A 292 1.31 -19.48 -4.13
N LYS A 293 1.66 -20.64 -3.58
CA LYS A 293 2.72 -21.50 -4.15
C LYS A 293 2.47 -21.84 -5.62
N ARG A 294 1.21 -22.14 -5.97
CA ARG A 294 0.79 -22.37 -7.36
C ARG A 294 0.91 -21.12 -8.23
N CYS A 295 0.60 -19.94 -7.70
CA CYS A 295 0.76 -18.68 -8.43
C CYS A 295 2.24 -18.43 -8.72
N TYR A 296 3.13 -18.53 -7.72
CA TYR A 296 4.57 -18.42 -7.95
C TYR A 296 5.06 -19.41 -9.02
N ALA A 297 4.68 -20.70 -8.90
CA ALA A 297 5.06 -21.72 -9.86
C ALA A 297 4.49 -21.45 -11.27
N PHE A 298 3.24 -20.97 -11.36
CA PHE A 298 2.65 -20.50 -12.61
C PHE A 298 3.46 -19.35 -13.22
N TYR A 299 4.00 -18.49 -12.36
CA TYR A 299 4.93 -17.44 -12.74
C TYR A 299 6.41 -17.90 -12.80
N GLY A 300 6.71 -19.19 -12.84
CA GLY A 300 8.06 -19.72 -13.05
C GLY A 300 9.01 -19.57 -11.85
N PHE A 301 8.48 -19.23 -10.68
CA PHE A 301 9.25 -19.07 -9.45
C PHE A 301 8.86 -20.14 -8.44
N ASP A 302 9.81 -20.55 -7.60
CA ASP A 302 9.50 -21.42 -6.47
C ASP A 302 9.29 -20.57 -5.22
N PHE A 303 8.12 -20.68 -4.60
CA PHE A 303 7.77 -19.85 -3.44
C PHE A 303 8.74 -20.07 -2.28
N ASP A 304 9.13 -21.32 -1.99
CA ASP A 304 9.91 -21.61 -0.80
C ASP A 304 11.39 -21.19 -0.96
N SER A 305 11.96 -21.31 -2.16
CA SER A 305 13.37 -21.01 -2.47
C SER A 305 13.65 -19.65 -3.11
N LEU A 306 12.62 -18.89 -3.52
CA LEU A 306 12.81 -17.50 -3.95
C LEU A 306 13.47 -16.71 -2.81
N LYS A 307 14.48 -15.90 -3.13
CA LYS A 307 15.18 -15.08 -2.14
C LYS A 307 15.51 -13.70 -2.71
N PRO A 308 15.43 -12.64 -1.90
CA PRO A 308 15.91 -11.33 -2.31
C PRO A 308 17.43 -11.38 -2.53
N LEU A 309 17.93 -10.73 -3.59
CA LEU A 309 19.36 -10.49 -3.76
C LEU A 309 19.89 -9.65 -2.59
N GLN A 310 21.12 -9.92 -2.18
CA GLN A 310 21.78 -9.09 -1.19
C GLN A 310 22.07 -7.71 -1.79
N LEU A 311 21.57 -6.65 -1.15
CA LEU A 311 21.93 -5.28 -1.49
C LEU A 311 22.98 -4.74 -0.53
N THR A 312 23.83 -3.89 -1.09
CA THR A 312 24.58 -2.88 -0.37
C THR A 312 23.70 -1.64 -0.17
N GLY A 313 24.06 -0.79 0.79
CA GLY A 313 23.36 0.48 0.99
C GLY A 313 23.41 1.39 -0.22
N GLU A 314 24.46 1.29 -1.04
CA GLU A 314 24.54 2.03 -2.29
C GLU A 314 23.46 1.62 -3.29
N ASP A 315 23.12 0.33 -3.34
CA ASP A 315 22.08 -0.17 -4.24
C ASP A 315 20.70 0.40 -3.88
N ILE A 316 20.37 0.54 -2.59
CA ILE A 316 19.10 1.16 -2.15
C ILE A 316 18.98 2.60 -2.66
N VAL A 317 20.10 3.35 -2.65
CA VAL A 317 20.12 4.75 -3.08
C VAL A 317 20.07 4.87 -4.61
N GLN A 318 20.51 3.84 -5.32
CA GLN A 318 20.49 3.77 -6.76
C GLN A 318 19.05 3.82 -7.31
N ASP A 319 18.07 3.18 -6.65
CA ASP A 319 16.65 3.25 -7.02
C ASP A 319 16.13 4.69 -7.05
N TYR A 320 16.46 5.47 -6.01
CA TYR A 320 16.07 6.88 -5.93
C TYR A 320 16.80 7.74 -6.96
N ALA A 321 18.05 7.40 -7.28
CA ALA A 321 18.82 8.07 -8.34
C ALA A 321 18.20 7.87 -9.72
N GLU A 322 17.74 6.65 -10.01
CA GLU A 322 17.05 6.30 -11.24
C GLU A 322 15.66 6.94 -11.30
N TRP A 323 14.88 6.84 -10.22
CA TRP A 323 13.54 7.44 -10.13
C TRP A 323 13.57 8.96 -10.31
N TRP A 324 14.52 9.64 -9.69
CA TRP A 324 14.68 11.08 -9.83
C TRP A 324 15.44 11.48 -11.08
N HIS A 325 16.02 10.55 -11.84
CA HIS A 325 16.90 10.86 -12.96
C HIS A 325 18.00 11.87 -12.57
N LEU A 326 18.68 11.58 -11.46
CA LEU A 326 19.75 12.39 -10.88
C LEU A 326 21.01 11.53 -10.66
N PRO A 327 22.23 12.11 -10.69
CA PRO A 327 23.43 11.38 -10.33
C PRO A 327 23.35 10.81 -8.90
N LEU A 328 23.83 9.58 -8.70
CA LEU A 328 23.82 8.89 -7.40
C LEU A 328 24.40 9.74 -6.26
N ASN A 329 25.53 10.41 -6.48
CA ASN A 329 26.14 11.28 -5.47
C ASN A 329 25.26 12.48 -5.10
N LEU A 330 24.51 13.02 -6.07
CA LEU A 330 23.55 14.08 -5.79
C LEU A 330 22.41 13.54 -4.94
N VAL A 331 21.89 12.34 -5.25
CA VAL A 331 20.83 11.70 -4.47
C VAL A 331 21.27 11.34 -3.05
N LYS A 332 22.49 10.81 -2.86
CA LYS A 332 23.10 10.63 -1.54
C LYS A 332 23.13 11.95 -0.76
N THR A 333 23.42 13.06 -1.45
CA THR A 333 23.42 14.38 -0.83
C THR A 333 22.02 14.86 -0.46
N ILE A 334 21.01 14.59 -1.30
CA ILE A 334 19.62 14.91 -0.99
C ILE A 334 19.15 14.10 0.22
N LEU A 335 19.44 12.79 0.24
CA LEU A 335 18.88 11.84 1.19
C LEU A 335 19.58 11.83 2.54
N PHE A 336 20.91 11.90 2.56
CA PHE A 336 21.70 11.77 3.78
C PHE A 336 22.51 13.01 4.12
N GLY A 337 22.58 13.98 3.20
CA GLY A 337 23.23 15.25 3.45
C GLY A 337 22.47 16.09 4.48
N ARG A 338 23.21 16.93 5.19
CA ARG A 338 22.71 17.71 6.33
C ARG A 338 21.83 18.92 5.97
N ALA A 339 21.76 19.29 4.70
CA ALA A 339 21.09 20.51 4.29
C ALA A 339 19.57 20.38 4.24
N PHE A 340 18.87 21.29 4.92
CA PHE A 340 17.40 21.42 4.91
C PHE A 340 16.92 22.67 4.16
N VAL A 341 17.75 23.73 4.14
CA VAL A 341 17.52 24.96 3.38
C VAL A 341 18.50 25.03 2.22
N LEU A 342 17.98 25.39 1.05
CA LEU A 342 18.71 25.40 -0.21
C LEU A 342 18.73 26.82 -0.78
N SER A 343 19.93 27.31 -1.09
CA SER A 343 20.14 28.52 -1.86
C SER A 343 20.92 28.17 -3.11
N PHE A 344 20.53 28.74 -4.24
CA PHE A 344 21.19 28.51 -5.53
C PHE A 344 21.77 29.81 -6.04
N ASP A 345 23.06 29.78 -6.36
CA ASP A 345 23.75 30.87 -7.04
C ASP A 345 23.56 30.77 -8.57
N PHE A 346 24.20 31.69 -9.31
CA PHE A 346 24.15 31.70 -10.76
C PHE A 346 24.68 30.40 -11.38
N ALA A 347 25.75 29.82 -10.82
CA ALA A 347 26.37 28.60 -11.32
C ALA A 347 25.50 27.34 -11.10
N THR A 348 24.66 27.35 -10.06
CA THR A 348 23.78 26.23 -9.65
C THR A 348 22.32 26.42 -10.05
N GLY A 349 22.00 27.49 -10.79
CA GLY A 349 20.64 27.75 -11.29
C GLY A 349 20.06 26.62 -12.15
N GLY A 350 20.89 25.93 -12.93
CA GLY A 350 20.47 24.76 -13.70
C GLY A 350 20.09 23.55 -12.84
N LEU A 351 20.71 23.40 -11.66
CA LEU A 351 20.34 22.38 -10.68
C LEU A 351 19.01 22.73 -10.01
N ARG A 352 18.78 24.01 -9.68
CA ARG A 352 17.50 24.50 -9.14
C ARG A 352 16.33 24.13 -10.04
N GLU A 353 16.41 24.49 -11.34
CA GLU A 353 15.31 24.19 -12.27
C GLU A 353 15.09 22.68 -12.44
N ARG A 354 16.16 21.88 -12.38
CA ARG A 354 16.10 20.43 -12.45
C ARG A 354 15.40 19.80 -11.25
N LEU A 355 15.72 20.26 -10.04
CA LEU A 355 15.09 19.80 -8.79
C LEU A 355 13.63 20.26 -8.71
N LYS A 356 13.36 21.50 -9.14
CA LYS A 356 12.01 22.07 -9.21
C LYS A 356 11.12 21.31 -10.20
N SER A 357 11.61 21.02 -11.41
CA SER A 357 10.84 20.31 -12.44
C SER A 357 10.47 18.87 -12.02
N ARG A 358 11.26 18.29 -11.11
CA ARG A 358 11.03 16.96 -10.53
C ARG A 358 10.19 17.01 -9.24
N GLY A 359 9.77 18.19 -8.80
CA GLY A 359 8.96 18.37 -7.60
C GLY A 359 9.68 18.05 -6.30
N LEU A 360 11.02 18.11 -6.26
CA LEU A 360 11.82 17.76 -5.07
C LEU A 360 12.00 18.93 -4.11
N ILE A 361 11.89 20.16 -4.60
CA ILE A 361 12.06 21.39 -3.82
C ILE A 361 10.85 22.31 -3.97
N THR A 362 10.59 23.11 -2.94
CA THR A 362 9.57 24.17 -2.91
C THR A 362 10.17 25.44 -2.33
N PRO A 363 9.67 26.65 -2.65
CA PRO A 363 10.12 27.87 -1.97
C PRO A 363 9.93 27.74 -0.47
N LEU A 364 10.89 28.24 0.31
CA LEU A 364 10.77 28.29 1.76
C LEU A 364 9.69 29.30 2.15
N GLU A 365 8.77 28.91 3.02
CA GLU A 365 7.66 29.73 3.49
C GLU A 365 8.16 30.94 4.31
N GLU A 366 7.52 32.10 4.14
CA GLU A 366 7.91 33.33 4.86
C GLU A 366 7.88 33.15 6.38
N GLU A 367 6.93 32.36 6.89
CA GLU A 367 6.77 32.03 8.32
C GLU A 367 7.96 31.25 8.90
N LEU A 368 8.73 30.56 8.07
CA LEU A 368 9.95 29.83 8.44
C LEU A 368 11.22 30.61 8.07
N GLY A 369 11.11 31.92 7.85
CA GLY A 369 12.22 32.79 7.44
C GLY A 369 12.47 32.81 5.93
N GLY A 370 11.49 32.38 5.12
CA GLY A 370 11.55 32.38 3.67
C GLY A 370 11.86 33.75 3.07
N LYS A 371 12.89 33.79 2.22
CA LYS A 371 13.27 34.96 1.42
C LYS A 371 13.35 34.58 -0.05
N LYS A 372 13.27 35.57 -0.93
CA LYS A 372 13.40 35.38 -2.39
C LYS A 372 14.69 34.60 -2.72
N GLY A 373 14.53 33.42 -3.31
CA GLY A 373 15.66 32.57 -3.73
C GLY A 373 16.04 31.46 -2.74
N LEU A 374 15.39 31.38 -1.58
CA LEU A 374 15.51 30.27 -0.64
C LEU A 374 14.45 29.20 -0.91
N TRP A 375 14.88 27.94 -0.84
CA TRP A 375 14.08 26.76 -1.09
C TRP A 375 14.26 25.77 0.04
N ARG A 376 13.32 24.85 0.19
CA ARG A 376 13.44 23.68 1.05
C ARG A 376 13.14 22.41 0.28
N TRP A 377 13.58 21.28 0.81
CA TRP A 377 13.07 19.99 0.36
C TRP A 377 11.56 19.92 0.59
N LYS A 378 10.84 19.37 -0.38
CA LYS A 378 9.41 19.11 -0.23
C LYS A 378 9.19 18.08 0.89
N ASP A 379 8.03 18.10 1.55
CA ASP A 379 7.73 17.19 2.67
C ASP A 379 7.86 15.71 2.30
N SER A 380 7.58 15.34 1.05
CA SER A 380 7.79 13.99 0.55
C SER A 380 9.26 13.58 0.55
N VAL A 381 10.17 14.50 0.21
CA VAL A 381 11.62 14.25 0.27
C VAL A 381 12.07 14.16 1.71
N LEU A 382 11.61 15.04 2.60
CA LEU A 382 11.96 14.98 4.02
C LEU A 382 11.53 13.65 4.67
N ARG A 383 10.35 13.13 4.33
CA ARG A 383 9.92 11.79 4.75
C ARG A 383 10.81 10.69 4.19
N LEU A 384 11.23 10.81 2.93
CA LEU A 384 12.19 9.89 2.33
C LEU A 384 13.54 9.87 3.06
N LYS A 385 14.03 11.03 3.49
CA LYS A 385 15.24 11.11 4.33
C LYS A 385 15.05 10.34 5.64
N LEU A 386 13.98 10.60 6.37
CA LEU A 386 13.69 9.98 7.67
C LEU A 386 13.48 8.46 7.54
N SER A 387 12.73 8.04 6.54
CA SER A 387 12.46 6.64 6.27
C SER A 387 13.75 5.89 5.93
N LEU A 388 14.57 6.40 5.02
CA LEU A 388 15.80 5.72 4.61
C LEU A 388 16.86 5.67 5.70
N GLN A 389 16.82 6.55 6.71
CA GLN A 389 17.64 6.42 7.92
C GLN A 389 17.33 5.12 8.70
N GLY A 390 16.11 4.59 8.60
CA GLY A 390 15.72 3.31 9.20
C GLY A 390 16.06 2.08 8.34
N PHE A 391 16.31 2.25 7.04
CA PHE A 391 16.45 1.14 6.09
C PHE A 391 17.81 1.05 5.39
N TYR A 392 18.75 1.95 5.67
CA TYR A 392 20.08 1.92 5.04
C TYR A 392 20.88 0.68 5.47
N ARG A 393 21.34 -0.11 4.51
CA ARG A 393 22.05 -1.37 4.75
C ARG A 393 23.55 -1.24 4.53
N CYS A 394 24.34 -1.90 5.36
CA CYS A 394 25.76 -2.08 5.11
C CYS A 394 25.97 -3.08 3.97
N GLU A 395 27.16 -3.06 3.35
CA GLU A 395 27.59 -4.10 2.40
C GLU A 395 27.50 -5.53 2.98
N CYS A 396 27.64 -5.69 4.30
CA CYS A 396 27.46 -6.98 4.97
C CYS A 396 25.98 -7.37 5.17
N GLY A 397 25.04 -6.58 4.66
CA GLY A 397 23.60 -6.82 4.69
C GLY A 397 22.88 -6.33 5.95
N PHE A 398 23.60 -5.92 7.00
CA PHE A 398 22.99 -5.42 8.25
C PHE A 398 22.47 -4.00 8.12
N LEU A 399 21.34 -3.72 8.76
CA LEU A 399 20.87 -2.35 8.93
C LEU A 399 21.93 -1.53 9.67
N MET A 400 22.14 -0.32 9.20
CA MET A 400 23.05 0.62 9.84
C MET A 400 22.24 1.59 10.68
N ARG A 401 22.66 1.76 11.93
CA ARG A 401 22.09 2.78 12.80
C ARG A 401 22.51 4.16 12.29
N TYR A 402 21.55 5.03 12.03
CA TYR A 402 21.84 6.43 11.75
C TYR A 402 22.18 7.18 13.05
N ASP A 403 23.28 7.93 13.01
CA ASP A 403 23.67 8.90 14.03
C ASP A 403 23.32 10.28 13.46
N PRO A 404 22.19 10.87 13.91
CA PRO A 404 21.75 12.18 13.42
C PRO A 404 22.72 13.28 13.82
N GLU A 405 23.51 13.06 14.89
CA GLU A 405 24.44 14.07 15.40
C GLU A 405 25.70 14.24 14.54
N LYS A 406 26.02 13.16 13.82
CA LYS A 406 27.24 13.06 13.01
C LYS A 406 26.90 12.88 11.54
N TYR A 407 25.62 12.87 11.19
CA TYR A 407 25.09 12.55 9.88
C TYR A 407 25.79 11.33 9.27
N GLN A 408 25.88 10.24 10.03
CA GLN A 408 26.60 9.03 9.60
C GLN A 408 25.79 7.78 9.90
N HIS A 409 25.99 6.74 9.10
CA HIS A 409 25.46 5.41 9.36
C HIS A 409 26.54 4.52 9.96
N VAL A 410 26.21 3.79 11.02
CA VAL A 410 27.13 2.84 11.67
C VAL A 410 26.53 1.44 11.59
N CYS A 411 27.26 0.52 10.96
CA CYS A 411 26.90 -0.89 10.98
C CYS A 411 27.33 -1.47 12.32
N GLU A 412 26.37 -1.86 13.15
CA GLU A 412 26.66 -2.44 14.47
C GLU A 412 27.26 -3.84 14.39
N HIS A 413 27.12 -4.52 13.24
CA HIS A 413 27.66 -5.85 13.02
C HIS A 413 29.14 -5.85 12.61
N CYS A 414 29.50 -5.09 11.57
CA CYS A 414 30.87 -5.08 11.04
C CYS A 414 31.68 -3.82 11.41
N GLY A 415 31.05 -2.85 12.09
CA GLY A 415 31.67 -1.60 12.50
C GLY A 415 31.91 -0.59 11.36
N LYS A 416 31.43 -0.86 10.13
CA LYS A 416 31.55 0.08 9.01
C LYS A 416 30.82 1.39 9.34
N VAL A 417 31.44 2.50 8.98
CA VAL A 417 30.86 3.84 9.13
C VAL A 417 30.79 4.52 7.77
N ASP A 418 29.59 4.87 7.34
CA ASP A 418 29.36 5.70 6.17
C ASP A 418 29.04 7.13 6.63
N ASN A 419 30.00 8.05 6.45
CA ASN A 419 29.87 9.43 6.90
C ASN A 419 29.28 10.33 5.80
N TYR A 420 28.11 10.90 6.06
CA TYR A 420 27.38 11.78 5.15
C TYR A 420 27.42 13.26 5.52
N SER A 421 28.09 13.63 6.62
CA SER A 421 28.31 15.03 6.99
C SER A 421 29.07 15.82 5.91
N GLN A 422 29.76 15.12 5.00
CA GLN A 422 30.47 15.68 3.84
C GLN A 422 29.58 15.98 2.62
N PHE A 423 28.31 15.56 2.61
CA PHE A 423 27.38 15.81 1.52
C PHE A 423 26.47 16.98 1.84
N GLU A 424 26.53 18.03 1.03
CA GLU A 424 25.83 19.30 1.30
C GLU A 424 25.32 19.94 0.00
N ILE A 425 24.15 20.57 0.05
CA ILE A 425 23.59 21.42 -1.02
C ILE A 425 22.98 22.64 -0.34
N GLY A 426 23.41 23.86 -0.67
CA GLY A 426 22.83 25.09 -0.12
C GLY A 426 23.78 25.90 0.77
N SER A 427 23.28 27.01 1.30
CA SER A 427 24.06 27.92 2.17
C SER A 427 23.88 27.56 3.64
N MET A 428 25.02 27.47 4.32
CA MET A 428 25.14 27.32 5.76
C MET A 428 24.45 28.43 6.56
N GLU A 429 24.50 29.66 6.03
CA GLU A 429 23.95 30.85 6.67
C GLU A 429 22.43 30.79 6.67
N ALA A 430 21.84 30.40 5.54
CA ALA A 430 20.39 30.25 5.41
C ALA A 430 19.84 29.11 6.28
N GLN A 431 20.62 28.03 6.44
CA GLN A 431 20.28 26.94 7.35
C GLN A 431 20.34 27.40 8.81
N LYS A 432 21.41 28.10 9.20
CA LYS A 432 21.55 28.63 10.57
C LYS A 432 20.45 29.64 10.91
N ASP A 433 20.12 30.55 9.99
CA ASP A 433 18.99 31.47 10.14
C ASP A 433 17.68 30.73 10.39
N MET A 434 17.44 29.62 9.69
CA MET A 434 16.24 28.77 9.90
C MET A 434 16.27 28.06 11.26
N GLU A 435 17.40 27.46 11.63
CA GLU A 435 17.58 26.79 12.94
C GLU A 435 17.35 27.76 14.10
N ASP A 436 17.90 28.97 14.02
CA ASP A 436 17.73 30.02 15.01
C ASP A 436 16.25 30.46 15.09
N ASN A 437 15.59 30.67 13.95
CA ASN A 437 14.15 31.00 13.90
C ASN A 437 13.26 29.87 14.44
N ILE A 438 13.57 28.60 14.13
CA ILE A 438 12.85 27.44 14.66
C ILE A 438 13.06 27.32 16.18
N SER A 439 14.28 27.56 16.67
CA SER A 439 14.60 27.55 18.10
C SER A 439 13.86 28.66 18.87
N GLU A 440 13.59 29.80 18.22
CA GLU A 440 12.74 30.86 18.78
C GLU A 440 11.25 30.49 18.78
N LEU A 441 10.77 29.74 17.78
CA LEU A 441 9.39 29.26 17.67
C LEU A 441 9.10 28.04 18.56
N SER A 442 10.04 27.12 18.73
CA SER A 442 9.92 25.93 19.58
C SER A 442 9.84 26.27 21.07
N LYS A 443 10.35 27.45 21.47
CA LYS A 443 10.14 28.02 22.81
C LYS A 443 8.68 28.45 23.06
N LYS A 444 7.83 28.52 22.03
CA LYS A 444 6.41 28.94 22.13
C LYS A 444 5.38 27.81 22.00
N ASN A 445 5.76 26.59 21.62
CA ASN A 445 4.87 25.40 21.65
C ASN A 445 5.70 24.12 21.53
N TRP A 446 5.39 23.11 22.35
CA TRP A 446 6.08 21.82 22.36
C TRP A 446 5.75 21.00 21.10
N GLY A 447 6.80 20.52 20.39
CA GLY A 447 6.62 19.46 19.39
C GLY A 447 7.75 19.24 18.38
N LEU A 448 8.76 20.11 18.26
CA LEU A 448 9.81 19.95 17.24
C LEU A 448 11.19 19.98 17.91
N ASN A 449 11.88 18.83 17.85
CA ASN A 449 13.23 18.65 18.37
C ASN A 449 14.26 19.18 17.34
N PRO A 450 15.09 20.18 17.68
CA PRO A 450 16.03 20.79 16.75
C PRO A 450 17.33 19.96 16.70
N TYR A 451 17.48 19.11 15.69
CA TYR A 451 18.77 18.49 15.39
C TYR A 451 19.42 19.13 14.16
N GLU A 452 20.37 20.01 14.49
CA GLU A 452 21.72 20.08 13.95
C GLU A 452 22.09 20.79 12.64
N THR A 453 23.34 21.27 12.71
CA THR A 453 24.02 22.27 11.89
C THR A 453 25.28 21.68 11.23
N VAL A 454 25.69 22.21 10.05
CA VAL A 454 27.05 22.72 9.64
C VAL A 454 27.03 22.97 8.08
N VAL A 455 27.99 23.69 7.46
CA VAL A 455 28.34 24.01 6.02
C VAL A 455 29.85 24.16 5.74
N SER A 456 30.48 23.72 4.63
CA SER A 456 31.95 23.72 4.46
C SER A 456 32.52 22.86 3.30
N PHE A 457 32.44 23.26 2.02
CA PHE A 457 33.17 22.59 0.92
C PHE A 457 34.53 23.21 0.55
N LYS A 458 35.61 22.42 0.67
CA LYS A 458 36.74 22.43 -0.27
C LYS A 458 37.15 20.99 -0.61
N ARG A 459 37.26 20.70 -1.90
CA ARG A 459 37.98 19.55 -2.44
C ARG A 459 39.47 19.78 -2.13
N LEU A 460 40.08 19.01 -1.24
CA LEU A 460 41.54 18.92 -1.18
C LEU A 460 41.97 18.08 -2.37
N ASP A 461 42.48 18.76 -3.41
CA ASP A 461 43.28 18.10 -4.42
C ASP A 461 44.38 17.28 -3.74
N LYS A 462 44.65 16.10 -4.32
CA LYS A 462 45.82 15.29 -3.98
C LYS A 462 47.07 16.18 -4.06
N VAL A 463 47.61 16.53 -2.90
CA VAL A 463 48.98 17.04 -2.79
C VAL A 463 49.89 15.90 -3.25
N LYS A 464 50.57 16.11 -4.38
CA LYS A 464 51.69 15.27 -4.82
C LYS A 464 52.68 15.11 -3.65
N LYS A 465 53.06 13.87 -3.37
CA LYS A 465 54.43 13.56 -2.98
C LYS A 465 55.02 12.66 -4.04
#